data_AF-A0A2W2DNN3-F1
#
_entry.id   AF-A0A2W2DNN3-F1
#
_cell.length_a   1.000
_cell.length_b   1.000
_cell.length_c   1.000
_cell.angle_alpha   90.00
_cell.angle_beta   90.00
_cell.angle_gamma   90.00
#
_symmetry.space_group_name_H-M   'P 1'
#
loop_
_entity.id
_entity.type
_entity.pdbx_description
1 polymer ?
#
loop_
_entity_poly.entity_id
_entity_poly.type
_entity_poly.pdbx_seq_one_letter_code
_entity_poly.pdbx_strand_id
1 'polypeptide(L)'
;SLLVRRAAAERRRRRVNRTFTTAAACLVVAAGVFVAVGSVTGEPNPDSIHSPAAALLMTGRTYSVTDAASGVTSVVGLEDKGWGTHVALELKGVKGPLQCRLLAVGDDGRSEVVASWGVPDKGYGVPGSPDPLLLHGGTSLTQDELNHFTVQTFDGRILATVAV
;
A
#
# COMPACT_ATOMS: atom_id res chain seq x y z
N SER A 1 -7.50 18.63 68.52
CA SER A 1 -8.47 19.29 67.64
C SER A 1 -8.72 18.45 66.39
N LEU A 2 -9.99 18.10 66.10
CA LEU A 2 -10.40 17.27 64.96
C LEU A 2 -10.06 17.89 63.58
N LEU A 3 -9.92 19.22 63.54
CA LEU A 3 -9.56 19.98 62.34
C LEU A 3 -8.15 19.67 61.83
N VAL A 4 -7.17 19.45 62.72
CA VAL A 4 -5.78 19.14 62.33
C VAL A 4 -5.68 17.74 61.70
N ARG A 5 -6.49 16.78 62.20
CA ARG A 5 -6.52 15.41 61.65
C ARG A 5 -7.16 15.35 60.26
N ARG A 6 -8.19 16.16 59.99
CA ARG A 6 -8.79 16.28 58.65
C ARG A 6 -7.82 16.89 57.63
N ALA A 7 -7.11 17.95 58.00
CA ALA A 7 -6.14 18.61 57.11
C ALA A 7 -4.96 17.68 56.72
N ALA A 8 -4.50 16.82 57.64
CA ALA A 8 -3.45 15.84 57.34
C ALA A 8 -3.93 14.74 56.36
N ALA A 9 -5.17 14.28 56.50
CA ALA A 9 -5.76 13.28 55.62
C ALA A 9 -5.95 13.81 54.18
N GLU A 10 -6.39 15.06 54.03
CA GLU A 10 -6.52 15.72 52.72
C GLU A 10 -5.17 15.96 52.03
N ARG A 11 -4.15 16.38 52.78
CA ARG A 11 -2.79 16.52 52.24
C ARG A 11 -2.23 15.18 51.77
N ARG A 12 -2.47 14.10 52.53
CA ARG A 12 -2.05 12.73 52.16
C ARG A 12 -2.77 12.25 50.89
N ARG A 13 -4.09 12.47 50.79
CA ARG A 13 -4.88 12.16 49.58
C ARG A 13 -4.39 12.93 48.34
N ARG A 14 -4.14 14.24 48.48
CA ARG A 14 -3.61 15.07 47.37
C ARG A 14 -2.22 14.62 46.92
N ARG A 15 -1.34 14.25 47.86
CA ARG A 15 0.02 13.79 47.54
C ARG A 15 0.01 12.44 46.84
N VAL A 16 -0.84 11.50 47.28
CA VAL A 16 -1.01 10.17 46.67
C VAL A 16 -1.63 10.27 45.27
N ASN A 17 -2.68 11.07 45.08
CA ASN A 17 -3.28 11.26 43.76
C ASN A 17 -2.29 11.90 42.76
N ARG A 18 -1.44 12.83 43.21
CA ARG A 18 -0.42 13.46 42.37
C ARG A 18 0.69 12.49 41.97
N THR A 19 1.07 11.54 42.83
CA THR A 19 2.05 10.51 42.48
C THR A 19 1.50 9.50 41.48
N PHE A 20 0.21 9.13 41.59
CA PHE A 20 -0.44 8.23 40.65
C PHE A 20 -0.55 8.83 39.23
N THR A 21 -0.89 10.11 39.10
CA THR A 21 -0.96 10.76 37.78
C THR A 21 0.40 10.89 37.10
N THR A 22 1.48 11.09 37.85
CA THR A 22 2.83 11.24 37.26
C THR A 22 3.36 9.90 36.73
N ALA A 23 3.15 8.80 37.47
CA ALA A 23 3.60 7.47 37.04
C ALA A 23 2.84 6.96 35.79
N ALA A 24 1.54 7.22 35.70
CA ALA A 24 0.74 6.86 34.53
C ALA A 24 1.19 7.60 33.26
N ALA A 25 1.56 8.89 33.37
CA ALA A 25 2.04 9.68 32.24
C ALA A 25 3.38 9.14 31.67
N CYS A 26 4.31 8.74 32.53
CA CYS A 26 5.59 8.16 32.09
C CYS A 26 5.40 6.83 31.33
N LEU A 27 4.46 5.98 31.76
CA LEU A 27 4.14 4.72 31.07
C LEU A 27 3.55 4.94 29.68
N VAL A 28 2.66 5.93 29.53
CA VAL A 28 2.07 6.27 28.22
C VAL A 28 3.13 6.80 27.26
N VAL A 29 4.03 7.66 27.72
CA VAL A 29 5.14 8.19 26.89
C VAL A 29 6.12 7.08 26.49
N ALA A 30 6.51 6.21 27.42
CA ALA A 30 7.43 5.11 27.12
C ALA A 30 6.82 4.10 26.13
N ALA A 31 5.54 3.75 26.29
CA ALA A 31 4.82 2.89 25.35
C ALA A 31 4.70 3.53 23.96
N GLY A 32 4.38 4.83 23.89
CA GLY A 32 4.29 5.56 22.63
C GLY A 32 5.62 5.62 21.87
N VAL A 33 6.74 5.84 22.57
CA VAL A 33 8.08 5.86 21.96
C VAL A 33 8.48 4.49 21.42
N PHE A 34 8.23 3.40 22.15
CA PHE A 34 8.56 2.05 21.67
C PHE A 34 7.78 1.63 20.41
N VAL A 35 6.49 1.98 20.33
CA VAL A 35 5.68 1.72 19.14
C VAL A 35 6.17 2.56 17.95
N ALA A 36 6.59 3.80 18.18
CA ALA A 36 7.12 4.67 17.14
C ALA A 36 8.49 4.23 16.62
N VAL A 37 9.40 3.68 17.45
CA VAL A 37 10.73 3.24 16.98
C VAL A 37 10.66 1.91 16.19
N GLY A 38 9.68 1.05 16.50
CA GLY A 38 9.47 -0.19 15.75
C GLY A 38 9.06 0.03 14.29
N SER A 39 8.40 1.14 13.97
CA SER A 39 7.96 1.47 12.60
C SER A 39 9.03 2.17 11.76
N VAL A 40 10.05 2.81 12.36
CA VAL A 40 11.17 3.43 11.61
C VAL A 40 12.35 2.48 11.36
N THR A 41 12.40 1.34 12.05
CA THR A 41 13.50 0.36 11.90
C THR A 41 13.15 -0.85 11.05
N GLY A 42 11.88 -1.00 10.64
CA GLY A 42 11.50 -1.94 9.60
C GLY A 42 11.99 -1.46 8.24
N GLU A 43 12.63 -2.33 7.47
CA GLU A 43 12.90 -2.06 6.06
C GLU A 43 11.59 -1.59 5.38
N PRO A 44 11.64 -0.56 4.51
CA PRO A 44 10.47 -0.11 3.78
C PRO A 44 9.84 -1.31 3.07
N ASN A 45 8.68 -1.76 3.56
CA ASN A 45 7.90 -2.77 2.86
C ASN A 45 7.00 -2.02 1.87
N PRO A 46 7.31 -2.01 0.56
CA PRO A 46 6.45 -1.37 -0.44
C PRO A 46 5.04 -1.98 -0.47
N ASP A 47 4.88 -3.19 0.07
CA ASP A 47 3.62 -3.93 0.16
C ASP A 47 2.95 -3.78 1.54
N SER A 48 3.30 -2.77 2.33
CA SER A 48 2.64 -2.48 3.61
C SER A 48 1.14 -2.19 3.43
N ILE A 49 0.34 -2.47 4.47
CA ILE A 49 -1.13 -2.24 4.52
C ILE A 49 -1.49 -0.75 4.30
N HIS A 50 -0.50 0.16 4.37
CA HIS A 50 -0.64 1.59 4.07
C HIS A 50 -0.21 1.96 2.63
N SER A 51 -0.07 0.99 1.72
CA SER A 51 0.27 1.24 0.32
C SER A 51 -0.90 1.91 -0.42
N PRO A 52 -0.69 3.04 -1.14
CA PRO A 52 -1.71 3.66 -1.97
C PRO A 52 -2.29 2.70 -3.02
N ALA A 53 -1.48 1.74 -3.50
CA ALA A 53 -1.93 0.70 -4.41
C ALA A 53 -2.95 -0.24 -3.74
N ALA A 54 -2.64 -0.72 -2.54
CA ALA A 54 -3.52 -1.60 -1.78
C ALA A 54 -4.85 -0.92 -1.42
N ALA A 55 -4.79 0.36 -1.00
CA ALA A 55 -5.99 1.14 -0.73
C ALA A 55 -6.87 1.28 -1.99
N LEU A 56 -6.28 1.65 -3.12
CA LEU A 56 -7.01 1.83 -4.38
C LEU A 56 -7.59 0.52 -4.92
N LEU A 57 -6.91 -0.61 -4.77
CA LEU A 57 -7.45 -1.94 -5.13
C LEU A 57 -8.67 -2.34 -4.28
N MET A 58 -8.85 -1.74 -3.10
CA MET A 58 -9.98 -2.03 -2.21
C MET A 58 -11.14 -1.05 -2.39
N THR A 59 -10.86 0.20 -2.76
CA THR A 59 -11.89 1.27 -2.83
C THR A 59 -12.23 1.70 -4.25
N GLY A 60 -11.34 1.47 -5.21
CA GLY A 60 -11.51 1.85 -6.62
C GLY A 60 -12.31 0.85 -7.44
N ARG A 61 -12.49 1.17 -8.73
CA ARG A 61 -13.09 0.24 -9.69
C ARG A 61 -12.01 -0.75 -10.14
N THR A 62 -12.26 -2.04 -9.95
CA THR A 62 -11.26 -3.07 -10.22
C THR A 62 -11.60 -3.95 -11.42
N TYR A 63 -10.56 -4.34 -12.15
CA TYR A 63 -10.63 -5.30 -13.26
C TYR A 63 -9.53 -6.34 -13.07
N SER A 64 -9.80 -7.58 -13.45
CA SER A 64 -8.88 -8.71 -13.21
C SER A 64 -8.84 -9.65 -14.39
N VAL A 65 -7.65 -10.18 -14.68
CA VAL A 65 -7.43 -11.25 -15.64
C VAL A 65 -6.40 -12.23 -15.09
N THR A 66 -6.52 -13.50 -15.48
CA THR A 66 -5.42 -14.44 -15.46
C THR A 66 -5.15 -14.85 -16.90
N ASP A 67 -4.02 -14.43 -17.44
CA ASP A 67 -3.67 -14.70 -18.83
C ASP A 67 -3.31 -16.18 -18.99
N ALA A 68 -3.95 -16.86 -19.95
CA ALA A 68 -3.80 -18.31 -20.11
C ALA A 68 -2.44 -18.71 -20.71
N ALA A 69 -1.79 -17.83 -21.47
CA ALA A 69 -0.52 -18.12 -22.12
C ALA A 69 0.67 -17.95 -21.17
N SER A 70 0.62 -16.92 -20.32
CA SER A 70 1.69 -16.62 -19.37
C SER A 70 1.44 -17.20 -17.96
N GLY A 71 0.19 -17.45 -17.60
CA GLY A 71 -0.22 -17.79 -16.23
C GLY A 71 -0.21 -16.60 -15.26
N VAL A 72 0.00 -15.39 -15.76
CA VAL A 72 0.08 -14.17 -14.94
C VAL A 72 -1.31 -13.69 -14.57
N THR A 73 -1.53 -13.48 -13.27
CA THR A 73 -2.73 -12.81 -12.77
C THR A 73 -2.44 -11.33 -12.57
N SER A 74 -3.26 -10.47 -13.16
CA SER A 74 -3.16 -9.02 -13.09
C SER A 74 -4.48 -8.43 -12.63
N VAL A 75 -4.46 -7.64 -11.57
CA VAL A 75 -5.62 -6.86 -11.10
C VAL A 75 -5.27 -5.39 -11.19
N VAL A 76 -6.09 -4.61 -11.88
CA VAL A 76 -5.95 -3.14 -11.94
C VAL A 76 -7.08 -2.49 -11.15
N GLY A 77 -6.76 -1.44 -10.39
CA GLY A 77 -7.72 -0.61 -9.67
C GLY A 77 -7.65 0.83 -10.16
N LEU A 78 -8.80 1.44 -10.42
CA LEU A 78 -8.92 2.77 -11.04
C LEU A 78 -9.66 3.75 -10.13
N GLU A 79 -9.19 5.00 -10.12
CA GLU A 79 -9.88 6.14 -9.53
C GLU A 79 -9.72 7.37 -10.44
N ASP A 80 -10.84 8.05 -10.73
CA ASP A 80 -10.83 9.28 -11.50
C ASP A 80 -10.18 10.41 -10.71
N LYS A 81 -9.36 11.20 -11.40
CA LYS A 81 -8.75 12.41 -10.89
C LYS A 81 -8.99 13.53 -11.90
N GLY A 82 -8.94 14.78 -11.44
CA GLY A 82 -9.08 15.93 -12.34
C GLY A 82 -7.98 16.05 -13.40
N TRP A 83 -6.92 15.24 -13.31
CA TRP A 83 -5.80 15.19 -14.24
C TRP A 83 -5.76 13.92 -15.10
N GLY A 84 -6.71 13.00 -14.96
CA GLY A 84 -6.72 11.69 -15.62
C GLY A 84 -7.09 10.57 -14.66
N THR A 85 -6.42 9.42 -14.75
CA THR A 85 -6.75 8.24 -13.93
C THR A 85 -5.59 7.83 -13.02
N HIS A 86 -5.86 7.68 -11.73
CA HIS A 86 -4.94 6.98 -10.80
C HIS A 86 -5.16 5.49 -10.94
N VAL A 87 -4.06 4.76 -11.18
CA VAL A 87 -4.06 3.32 -11.46
C VAL A 87 -3.24 2.59 -10.40
N ALA A 88 -3.79 1.54 -9.82
CA ALA A 88 -3.08 0.54 -9.04
C ALA A 88 -2.98 -0.79 -9.80
N LEU A 89 -1.93 -1.57 -9.52
CA LEU A 89 -1.68 -2.89 -10.06
C LEU A 89 -1.33 -3.86 -8.93
N GLU A 90 -1.99 -5.01 -8.89
CA GLU A 90 -1.51 -6.24 -8.25
C GLU A 90 -1.11 -7.24 -9.33
N LEU A 91 0.09 -7.80 -9.23
CA LEU A 91 0.63 -8.75 -10.21
C LEU A 91 1.18 -10.01 -9.52
N LYS A 92 0.75 -11.18 -10.01
CA LYS A 92 1.17 -12.51 -9.52
C LYS A 92 1.57 -13.42 -10.67
N GLY A 93 2.37 -14.44 -10.39
CA GLY A 93 2.77 -15.46 -11.36
C GLY A 93 3.93 -15.06 -12.26
N VAL A 94 4.68 -14.00 -11.93
CA VAL A 94 5.77 -13.49 -12.78
C VAL A 94 7.13 -13.92 -12.22
N LYS A 95 7.94 -14.59 -13.05
CA LYS A 95 9.31 -15.00 -12.73
C LYS A 95 10.32 -14.04 -13.34
N GLY A 96 11.31 -13.63 -12.56
CA GLY A 96 12.41 -12.78 -13.03
C GLY A 96 13.62 -13.59 -13.52
N PRO A 97 14.70 -12.90 -13.93
CA PRO A 97 14.80 -11.44 -14.01
C PRO A 97 14.11 -10.86 -15.25
N LEU A 98 13.34 -9.77 -15.07
CA LEU A 98 12.68 -9.04 -16.18
C LEU A 98 12.68 -7.53 -15.91
N GLN A 99 12.52 -6.73 -16.97
CA GLN A 99 12.11 -5.33 -16.89
C GLN A 99 10.73 -5.21 -17.53
N CYS A 100 9.77 -4.67 -16.79
CA CYS A 100 8.37 -4.63 -17.17
C CYS A 100 7.79 -3.22 -17.05
N ARG A 101 6.69 -2.99 -17.77
CA ARG A 101 5.88 -1.78 -17.72
C ARG A 101 4.40 -2.12 -17.77
N LEU A 102 3.61 -1.23 -17.21
CA LEU A 102 2.16 -1.21 -17.33
C LEU A 102 1.82 -0.07 -18.29
N LEU A 103 1.19 -0.41 -19.41
CA LEU A 103 0.70 0.53 -20.40
C LEU A 103 -0.81 0.71 -20.20
N ALA A 104 -1.27 1.95 -20.09
CA ALA A 104 -2.66 2.31 -20.32
C ALA A 104 -2.86 2.53 -21.81
N VAL A 105 -3.90 1.95 -22.40
CA VAL A 105 -4.21 2.11 -23.83
C VAL A 105 -5.61 2.66 -23.95
N GLY A 106 -5.74 3.79 -24.66
CA GLY A 106 -7.02 4.42 -24.91
C GLY A 106 -7.77 3.82 -26.10
N ASP A 107 -9.05 4.14 -26.22
CA ASP A 107 -9.90 3.72 -27.36
C ASP A 107 -9.40 4.23 -28.72
N ASP A 108 -8.65 5.34 -28.71
CA ASP A 108 -7.99 5.92 -29.88
C ASP A 108 -6.66 5.24 -30.25
N GLY A 109 -6.25 4.23 -29.47
CA GLY A 109 -5.00 3.48 -29.65
C GLY A 109 -3.75 4.17 -29.12
N ARG A 110 -3.83 5.39 -28.57
CA ARG A 110 -2.70 6.00 -27.85
C ARG A 110 -2.41 5.17 -26.60
N SER A 111 -1.13 5.13 -26.23
CA SER A 111 -0.70 4.44 -25.01
C SER A 111 0.22 5.30 -24.16
N GLU A 112 0.07 5.15 -22.84
CA GLU A 112 0.87 5.85 -21.83
C GLU A 112 1.46 4.84 -20.85
N VAL A 113 2.72 5.05 -20.44
CA VAL A 113 3.35 4.24 -19.40
C VAL A 113 2.87 4.72 -18.04
N VAL A 114 2.10 3.88 -17.35
CA VAL A 114 1.63 4.14 -15.98
C VAL A 114 2.76 3.97 -14.98
N ALA A 115 3.54 2.90 -15.15
CA ALA A 115 4.67 2.57 -14.29
C ALA A 115 5.65 1.62 -15.02
N SER A 116 6.90 1.60 -14.57
CA SER A 116 7.94 0.64 -14.99
C SER A 116 8.66 0.08 -13.77
N TRP A 117 9.01 -1.20 -13.79
CA TRP A 117 9.64 -1.88 -12.67
C TRP A 117 10.56 -3.03 -13.12
N GLY A 118 11.40 -3.49 -12.21
CA GLY A 118 12.17 -4.73 -12.37
C GLY A 118 11.48 -5.89 -11.66
N VAL A 119 11.54 -7.08 -12.24
CA VAL A 119 11.20 -8.33 -11.58
C VAL A 119 12.50 -8.98 -11.12
N PRO A 120 12.75 -9.15 -9.81
CA PRO A 120 13.94 -9.81 -9.31
C PRO A 120 13.89 -11.32 -9.57
N ASP A 121 15.02 -12.01 -9.45
CA ASP A 121 15.12 -13.47 -9.70
C ASP A 121 14.08 -14.30 -8.94
N LYS A 122 13.74 -13.89 -7.70
CA LYS A 122 12.72 -14.55 -6.88
C LYS A 122 11.30 -14.46 -7.46
N GLY A 123 11.01 -13.48 -8.31
CA GLY A 123 9.69 -13.23 -8.89
C GLY A 123 8.64 -12.68 -7.90
N TYR A 124 7.39 -12.58 -8.39
CA TYR A 124 6.22 -12.08 -7.66
C TYR A 124 5.05 -13.06 -7.78
N GLY A 125 4.46 -13.44 -6.64
CA GLY A 125 3.32 -14.36 -6.59
C GLY A 125 3.62 -15.74 -7.18
N VAL A 126 4.80 -16.30 -6.90
CA VAL A 126 5.27 -17.60 -7.41
C VAL A 126 5.69 -18.52 -6.25
N PRO A 127 5.82 -19.86 -6.46
CA PRO A 127 6.36 -20.74 -5.43
C PRO A 127 7.74 -20.27 -4.95
N GLY A 128 7.89 -20.07 -3.63
CA GLY A 128 9.11 -19.54 -3.01
C GLY A 128 9.16 -18.01 -2.87
N SER A 129 8.27 -17.27 -3.55
CA SER A 129 8.08 -15.81 -3.43
C SER A 129 6.58 -15.49 -3.57
N PRO A 130 5.76 -15.81 -2.54
CA PRO A 130 4.30 -15.81 -2.66
C PRO A 130 3.67 -14.41 -2.70
N ASP A 131 4.40 -13.40 -2.24
CA ASP A 131 3.90 -12.03 -2.19
C ASP A 131 3.75 -11.47 -3.62
N PRO A 132 2.62 -10.82 -3.95
CA PRO A 132 2.46 -10.14 -5.22
C PRO A 132 3.37 -8.91 -5.31
N LEU A 133 3.49 -8.39 -6.53
CA LEU A 133 3.89 -6.99 -6.69
C LEU A 133 2.66 -6.11 -6.51
N LEU A 134 2.73 -5.12 -5.62
CA LEU A 134 1.80 -4.00 -5.57
C LEU A 134 2.50 -2.72 -6.04
N LEU A 135 1.91 -2.02 -7.00
CA LEU A 135 2.37 -0.70 -7.42
C LEU A 135 1.22 0.19 -7.86
N HIS A 136 1.47 1.47 -8.00
CA HIS A 136 0.52 2.42 -8.55
C HIS A 136 1.23 3.48 -9.40
N GLY A 137 0.45 4.17 -10.23
CA GLY A 137 0.91 5.25 -11.10
C GLY A 137 -0.29 6.05 -11.62
N GLY A 138 -0.13 6.70 -12.76
CA GLY A 138 -1.23 7.43 -13.39
C GLY A 138 -1.08 7.53 -14.90
N THR A 139 -2.18 7.91 -15.55
CA THR A 139 -2.26 8.21 -16.98
C THR A 139 -3.09 9.48 -17.16
N SER A 140 -2.83 10.26 -18.21
CA SER A 140 -3.63 11.43 -18.56
C SER A 140 -5.00 11.05 -19.11
N LEU A 141 -5.16 9.80 -19.57
CA LEU A 141 -6.43 9.25 -20.02
C LEU A 141 -7.45 9.18 -18.88
N THR A 142 -8.67 9.65 -19.12
CA THR A 142 -9.79 9.47 -18.20
C THR A 142 -10.33 8.04 -18.27
N GLN A 143 -11.08 7.57 -17.26
CA GLN A 143 -11.57 6.19 -17.25
C GLN A 143 -12.45 5.85 -18.47
N ASP A 144 -13.20 6.81 -18.99
CA ASP A 144 -14.05 6.67 -20.18
C ASP A 144 -13.28 6.69 -21.51
N GLU A 145 -12.00 7.06 -21.50
CA GLU A 145 -11.11 6.97 -22.65
C GLU A 145 -10.31 5.65 -22.68
N LEU A 146 -10.26 4.91 -21.57
CA LEU A 146 -9.46 3.71 -21.43
C LEU A 146 -10.12 2.50 -22.11
N ASN A 147 -9.33 1.78 -22.91
CA ASN A 147 -9.73 0.54 -23.55
C ASN A 147 -9.23 -0.69 -22.78
N HIS A 148 -7.94 -0.70 -22.46
CA HIS A 148 -7.30 -1.80 -21.73
C HIS A 148 -5.97 -1.37 -21.12
N PHE A 149 -5.46 -2.22 -20.23
CA PHE A 149 -4.09 -2.17 -19.74
C PHE A 149 -3.28 -3.34 -20.27
N THR A 150 -2.00 -3.10 -20.58
CA THR A 150 -1.06 -4.16 -20.99
C THR A 150 0.12 -4.21 -20.02
N VAL A 151 0.34 -5.38 -19.42
CA VAL A 151 1.59 -5.70 -18.72
C VAL A 151 2.57 -6.23 -19.76
N GLN A 152 3.64 -5.49 -20.00
CA GLN A 152 4.61 -5.80 -21.06
C GLN A 152 6.04 -5.77 -20.53
N THR A 153 6.86 -6.71 -20.96
CA THR A 153 8.32 -6.61 -20.80
C THR A 153 8.90 -5.54 -21.73
N PHE A 154 10.09 -5.05 -21.43
CA PHE A 154 10.77 -4.07 -22.29
C PHE A 154 11.18 -4.66 -23.65
N ASP A 155 11.35 -5.98 -23.73
CA ASP A 155 11.59 -6.72 -24.98
C ASP A 155 10.31 -6.96 -25.82
N GLY A 156 9.15 -6.48 -25.36
CA GLY A 156 7.91 -6.46 -26.12
C GLY A 156 6.95 -7.63 -25.84
N ARG A 157 7.33 -8.62 -25.02
CA ARG A 157 6.44 -9.72 -24.64
C ARG A 157 5.29 -9.21 -23.77
N ILE A 158 4.07 -9.56 -24.16
CA ILE A 158 2.87 -9.28 -23.37
C ILE A 158 2.72 -10.40 -22.34
N LEU A 159 2.59 -10.01 -21.08
CA LEU A 159 2.36 -10.94 -19.98
C LEU A 159 0.87 -11.03 -19.63
N ALA A 160 0.13 -9.92 -19.72
CA ALA A 160 -1.30 -9.89 -19.52
C ALA A 160 -1.92 -8.65 -20.18
N THR A 161 -3.17 -8.78 -20.62
CA THR A 161 -4.01 -7.68 -21.07
C THR A 161 -5.30 -7.65 -20.25
N VAL A 162 -5.58 -6.53 -19.59
CA VAL A 162 -6.78 -6.33 -18.76
C VAL A 162 -7.70 -5.35 -19.47
N ALA A 163 -8.82 -5.84 -20.02
CA ALA A 163 -9.85 -4.97 -20.58
C ALA A 163 -10.60 -4.23 -19.46
N VAL A 164 -11.00 -2.98 -19.73
CA VAL A 164 -11.69 -2.11 -18.77
C VAL A 164 -12.99 -1.51 -19.32
#